data_AF-A0A7I0J6Q5-F1
#
_entry.id   AF-A0A7I0J6Q5-F1
#
_cell.length_a   1.000
_cell.length_b   1.000
_cell.length_c   1.000
_cell.angle_alpha   90.00
_cell.angle_beta   90.00
_cell.angle_gamma   90.00
#
_symmetry.space_group_name_H-M   'P 1'
#
loop_
_entity.id
_entity.type
_entity.pdbx_description
1 polymer ?
#
loop_
_entity_poly.entity_id
_entity_poly.type
_entity_poly.pdbx_seq_one_letter_code
_entity_poly.pdbx_strand_id
1 'polypeptide(L)'
;MRVEVDLLGQFRVSIDGRAASAAAWRRTSSVTLVKLLALARRHRLHREQVMDALWPDLEPEAAAGNLRKAVHFTRRALGAHDIIALDGEIVALAPGAE
;
A
#
# COMPACT_ATOMS: atom_id res chain seq x y z
N MET A 1 -15.87 -5.01 -2.84
CA MET A 1 -14.86 -4.20 -3.56
C MET A 1 -13.91 -5.18 -4.20
N ARG A 2 -13.70 -5.09 -5.51
CA ARG A 2 -12.69 -5.88 -6.23
C ARG A 2 -11.45 -5.03 -6.44
N VAL A 3 -10.28 -5.58 -6.11
CA VAL A 3 -9.00 -4.90 -6.30
C VAL A 3 -8.13 -5.73 -7.22
N GLU A 4 -7.74 -5.14 -8.33
CA GLU A 4 -6.84 -5.77 -9.31
C GLU A 4 -5.52 -5.01 -9.33
N VAL A 5 -4.42 -5.75 -9.27
CA VAL A 5 -3.06 -5.18 -9.27
C VAL A 5 -2.26 -5.83 -10.40
N ASP A 6 -1.98 -5.06 -11.44
CA ASP A 6 -1.09 -5.47 -12.51
C ASP A 6 0.36 -5.18 -12.09
N LEU A 7 1.15 -6.22 -11.85
CA LEU A 7 2.56 -6.09 -11.41
C LEU A 7 3.57 -6.32 -12.53
N LEU A 8 3.18 -7.09 -13.55
CA LEU A 8 4.05 -7.47 -14.65
C LEU A 8 3.85 -6.51 -15.82
N GLY A 9 4.91 -5.79 -16.19
CA GLY A 9 4.84 -4.69 -17.15
C GLY A 9 4.52 -3.37 -16.46
N GLN A 10 3.57 -2.60 -17.01
CA GLN A 10 3.18 -1.33 -16.40
C GLN A 10 2.39 -1.58 -15.13
N PHE A 11 2.87 -1.03 -14.00
CA PHE A 11 2.18 -1.12 -12.73
C PHE A 11 0.84 -0.37 -12.76
N ARG A 12 -0.26 -1.08 -12.47
CA ARG A 12 -1.61 -0.50 -12.40
C ARG A 12 -2.38 -1.09 -11.23
N VAL A 13 -3.28 -0.28 -10.68
CA VAL A 13 -4.27 -0.71 -9.69
C VAL A 13 -5.63 -0.28 -10.17
N SER A 14 -6.59 -1.20 -10.14
CA SER A 14 -7.99 -0.93 -10.45
C SER A 14 -8.86 -1.30 -9.25
N ILE A 15 -9.83 -0.44 -8.94
CA ILE A 15 -10.84 -0.68 -7.90
C ILE A 15 -12.20 -0.71 -8.59
N ASP A 16 -12.90 -1.83 -8.47
CA ASP A 16 -14.19 -2.08 -9.13
C ASP A 16 -14.14 -1.74 -10.64
N GLY A 17 -13.06 -2.15 -11.31
CA GLY A 17 -12.81 -1.92 -12.74
C GLY A 17 -12.32 -0.52 -13.11
N ARG A 18 -12.17 0.41 -12.16
CA ARG A 18 -11.66 1.76 -12.40
C ARG A 18 -10.19 1.86 -12.04
N ALA A 19 -9.34 2.10 -13.03
CA ALA A 19 -7.91 2.29 -12.82
C ALA A 19 -7.64 3.57 -12.01
N ALA A 20 -6.78 3.46 -11.00
CA ALA A 20 -6.26 4.59 -10.27
C ALA A 20 -5.43 5.49 -11.21
N SER A 21 -5.62 6.80 -11.09
CA SER A 21 -4.87 7.75 -11.90
C SER A 21 -3.38 7.71 -11.54
N ALA A 22 -2.53 7.44 -12.54
CA ALA A 22 -1.08 7.48 -12.36
C ALA A 22 -0.59 8.85 -11.86
N ALA A 23 -1.30 9.94 -12.21
CA ALA A 23 -1.01 11.28 -11.70
C ALA A 23 -1.34 11.44 -10.22
N ALA A 24 -2.35 10.73 -9.71
CA ALA A 24 -2.77 10.80 -8.31
C ALA A 24 -1.80 10.09 -7.35
N TRP A 25 -0.94 9.19 -7.84
CA TRP A 25 -0.13 8.32 -6.97
C TRP A 25 1.36 8.23 -7.33
N ARG A 26 1.96 9.39 -7.59
CA ARG A 26 3.38 9.50 -8.00
C ARG A 26 4.40 9.21 -6.89
N ARG A 27 3.98 9.04 -5.63
CA ARG A 27 4.92 8.79 -4.53
C ARG A 27 5.42 7.35 -4.60
N THR A 28 6.73 7.17 -4.71
CA THR A 28 7.38 5.86 -4.74
C THR A 28 6.99 4.99 -3.55
N SER A 29 6.88 5.56 -2.34
CA SER A 29 6.47 4.79 -1.16
C SER A 29 5.04 4.25 -1.23
N SER A 30 4.10 4.97 -1.86
CA SER A 30 2.73 4.48 -2.08
C SER A 30 2.71 3.32 -3.07
N VAL A 31 3.44 3.45 -4.17
CA VAL A 31 3.61 2.41 -5.18
C VAL A 31 4.24 1.16 -4.56
N THR A 32 5.38 1.31 -3.88
CA THR A 32 6.10 0.20 -3.28
C THR A 32 5.32 -0.47 -2.16
N LEU A 33 4.59 0.31 -1.33
CA LEU A 33 3.70 -0.26 -0.31
C LEU A 33 2.66 -1.21 -0.92
N VAL A 34 1.99 -0.79 -1.99
CA VAL A 34 1.00 -1.66 -2.65
C VAL A 34 1.65 -2.87 -3.30
N LYS A 35 2.82 -2.72 -3.93
CA LYS A 35 3.56 -3.86 -4.49
C LYS A 35 3.92 -4.90 -3.42
N LEU A 36 4.48 -4.45 -2.29
CA LEU A 36 4.85 -5.32 -1.18
C LEU A 36 3.63 -6.09 -0.65
N LEU A 37 2.53 -5.39 -0.41
CA LEU A 37 1.31 -6.03 0.08
C LEU A 37 0.67 -6.94 -0.99
N ALA A 38 0.63 -6.54 -2.26
CA ALA A 38 0.08 -7.38 -3.33
C ALA A 38 0.84 -8.71 -3.47
N LEU A 39 2.16 -8.70 -3.25
CA LEU A 39 3.01 -9.90 -3.28
C LEU A 39 2.98 -10.71 -1.98
N ALA A 40 2.54 -10.12 -0.88
CA ALA A 40 2.50 -10.78 0.42
C ALA A 40 1.34 -11.79 0.49
N ARG A 41 1.56 -12.87 1.26
CA ARG A 41 0.52 -13.87 1.52
C ARG A 41 -0.68 -13.20 2.20
N ARG A 42 -1.89 -13.42 1.65
CA ARG A 42 -3.15 -12.78 2.10
C ARG A 42 -3.11 -11.26 2.09
N HIS A 43 -2.21 -10.68 1.30
CA HIS A 43 -2.01 -9.25 1.15
C HIS A 43 -1.73 -8.48 2.45
N ARG A 44 -1.02 -9.12 3.38
CA ARG A 44 -0.77 -8.65 4.75
C ARG A 44 0.69 -8.80 5.12
N LEU A 45 1.23 -7.80 5.82
CA LEU A 45 2.59 -7.81 6.39
C LEU A 45 2.60 -7.15 7.76
N HIS A 46 3.58 -7.51 8.59
CA HIS A 46 3.87 -6.73 9.80
C HIS A 46 4.38 -5.34 9.41
N ARG A 47 4.01 -4.33 10.20
CA ARG A 47 4.43 -2.94 9.97
C ARG A 47 5.94 -2.77 10.01
N GLU A 48 6.64 -3.52 10.86
CA GLU A 48 8.10 -3.55 10.92
C GLU A 48 8.68 -4.06 9.59
N GLN A 49 8.16 -5.15 9.04
CA GLN A 49 8.59 -5.66 7.72
C GLN A 49 8.38 -4.64 6.59
N VAL A 50 7.26 -3.91 6.63
CA VAL A 50 6.98 -2.85 5.66
C VAL A 50 7.95 -1.67 5.85
N MET A 51 8.25 -1.31 7.10
CA MET A 51 9.20 -0.25 7.45
C MET A 51 10.60 -0.60 6.98
N ASP A 52 11.09 -1.80 7.31
CA ASP A 52 12.42 -2.29 6.92
C ASP A 52 12.57 -2.37 5.39
N ALA A 53 11.51 -2.77 4.68
CA ALA A 53 11.54 -2.85 3.22
C ALA A 53 11.51 -1.47 2.52
N LEU A 54 10.80 -0.48 3.09
CA LEU A 54 10.66 0.85 2.49
C LEU A 54 11.76 1.82 2.92
N TRP A 55 12.25 1.68 4.14
CA TRP A 55 13.17 2.60 4.80
C TRP A 55 14.15 1.86 5.73
N PRO A 56 15.03 1.00 5.18
CA PRO A 56 15.93 0.17 5.98
C PRO A 56 16.92 0.97 6.84
N ASP A 57 17.24 2.21 6.44
CA ASP A 57 18.25 3.05 7.09
C ASP A 57 17.65 4.07 8.08
N LEU A 58 16.34 4.04 8.33
CA LEU A 58 15.68 4.96 9.25
C LEU A 58 15.46 4.35 10.62
N GLU A 59 15.62 5.18 11.64
CA GLU A 59 15.20 4.83 13.00
C GLU A 59 13.70 4.46 13.05
N PRO A 60 13.29 3.51 13.91
CA PRO A 60 11.92 2.99 13.94
C PRO A 60 10.82 4.05 14.03
N GLU A 61 11.03 5.11 14.82
CA GLU A 61 10.04 6.19 14.97
C GLU A 61 9.87 7.00 13.66
N ALA A 62 10.96 7.26 12.95
CA ALA A 62 10.93 7.98 11.69
C ALA A 62 10.26 7.14 10.59
N ALA A 63 10.61 5.85 10.50
CA ALA A 63 9.99 4.91 9.60
C ALA A 63 8.49 4.71 9.90
N ALA A 64 8.10 4.67 11.17
CA ALA A 64 6.69 4.63 11.59
C ALA A 64 5.91 5.87 11.15
N GLY A 65 6.50 7.07 11.31
CA GLY A 65 5.92 8.32 10.80
C GLY A 65 5.74 8.30 9.28
N ASN A 66 6.73 7.78 8.56
CA ASN A 66 6.67 7.65 7.11
C ASN A 66 5.66 6.59 6.65
N LEU A 67 5.50 5.48 7.37
CA LEU A 67 4.48 4.47 7.09
C LEU A 67 3.07 5.07 7.14
N ARG A 68 2.76 5.83 8.20
CA ARG A 68 1.46 6.52 8.34
C ARG A 68 1.19 7.46 7.15
N LYS A 69 2.21 8.21 6.71
CA LYS A 69 2.11 9.07 5.52
C LYS A 69 1.92 8.26 4.24
N ALA A 70 2.67 7.18 4.03
CA ALA A 70 2.54 6.32 2.87
C ALA A 70 1.14 5.71 2.78
N VAL A 71 0.59 5.22 3.89
CA VAL A 71 -0.80 4.74 3.98
C VAL A 71 -1.79 5.85 3.62
N HIS A 72 -1.65 7.04 4.23
CA HIS A 72 -2.52 8.18 3.94
C HIS A 72 -2.52 8.56 2.46
N PHE A 73 -1.33 8.72 1.86
CA PHE A 73 -1.21 9.08 0.45
C PHE A 73 -1.71 7.98 -0.47
N THR A 74 -1.53 6.70 -0.12
CA THR A 74 -2.04 5.57 -0.90
C THR A 74 -3.56 5.55 -0.90
N ARG A 75 -4.21 5.72 0.25
CA ARG A 75 -5.68 5.83 0.36
C ARG A 75 -6.23 6.98 -0.49
N ARG A 76 -5.60 8.16 -0.39
CA ARG A 76 -5.97 9.36 -1.18
C ARG A 76 -5.81 9.15 -2.68
N ALA A 77 -4.69 8.54 -3.08
CA ALA A 77 -4.37 8.23 -4.46
C ALA A 77 -5.39 7.27 -5.10
N LEU A 78 -5.76 6.23 -4.35
CA LEU A 78 -6.68 5.19 -4.81
C LEU A 78 -8.15 5.60 -4.63
N GLY A 79 -8.43 6.74 -3.97
CA GLY A 79 -9.79 7.23 -3.74
C GLY A 79 -10.61 6.36 -2.77
N ALA A 80 -9.97 5.47 -2.02
CA ALA A 80 -10.62 4.53 -1.11
C ALA A 80 -9.90 4.53 0.24
N HIS A 81 -10.63 4.82 1.32
CA HIS A 81 -10.03 5.01 2.64
C HIS A 81 -9.71 3.70 3.35
N ASP A 82 -10.45 2.64 3.06
CA ASP A 82 -10.33 1.29 3.61
C ASP A 82 -9.41 0.37 2.78
N ILE A 83 -8.92 0.86 1.63
CA ILE A 83 -8.06 0.08 0.71
C ILE A 83 -6.76 -0.38 1.35
N ILE A 84 -6.20 0.40 2.28
CA ILE A 84 -5.10 -0.05 3.14
C ILE A 84 -5.62 -0.04 4.57
N ALA A 85 -5.57 -1.16 5.27
CA ALA A 85 -5.82 -1.19 6.71
C ALA A 85 -4.51 -1.19 7.50
N LEU A 86 -4.57 -0.54 8.66
CA LEU A 86 -3.51 -0.52 9.66
C LEU A 86 -4.19 -0.93 10.97
N ASP A 87 -3.98 -2.18 11.39
CA ASP A 87 -4.57 -2.76 12.60
C ASP A 87 -3.45 -3.27 13.50
N GLY A 88 -3.17 -2.52 14.56
CA GLY A 88 -2.01 -2.73 15.42
C GLY A 88 -0.72 -2.84 14.63
N GLU A 89 -0.18 -4.06 14.60
CA GLU A 89 1.09 -4.39 13.96
C GLU A 89 0.95 -4.86 12.51
N ILE A 90 -0.26 -4.97 11.97
CA ILE A 90 -0.51 -5.50 10.62
C ILE A 90 -0.92 -4.38 9.66
N VAL A 91 -0.27 -4.36 8.49
CA VAL A 91 -0.66 -3.58 7.32
C VAL A 91 -1.28 -4.52 6.30
N ALA A 92 -2.47 -4.20 5.79
CA ALA A 92 -3.18 -5.03 4.83
C ALA A 92 -3.63 -4.22 3.61
N LEU A 93 -3.52 -4.80 2.42
CA LEU A 93 -4.18 -4.30 1.21
C LEU A 93 -5.55 -4.98 1.09
N ALA A 94 -6.59 -4.16 1.00
CA ALA A 94 -7.97 -4.53 0.72
C ALA A 94 -8.49 -5.71 1.59
N PRO A 95 -8.45 -5.61 2.93
CA PRO A 95 -8.70 -6.75 3.83
C PRO A 95 -10.12 -7.34 3.77
N GLY A 96 -11.06 -6.66 3.09
CA GLY A 96 -12.42 -7.14 2.82
C GLY A 96 -12.77 -7.18 1.33
N ALA A 97 -11.76 -7.13 0.45
CA ALA A 97 -11.95 -7.39 -0.97
C ALA A 97 -11.98 -8.91 -1.23
N GLU A 98 -12.77 -9.30 -2.23
CA GLU A 98 -12.85 -10.66 -2.77
C GLU A 98 -11.79 -10.87 -3.86
#